data_AF-A0A4Q6BLU2-F1
#
_entry.id   AF-A0A4Q6BLU2-F1
#
_cell.length_a   1.000
_cell.length_b   1.000
_cell.length_c   1.000
_cell.angle_alpha   90.00
_cell.angle_beta   90.00
_cell.angle_gamma   90.00
#
_symmetry.space_group_name_H-M   'P 1'
#
loop_
_entity.id
_entity.type
_entity.pdbx_description
1 polymer ?
#
loop_
_entity_poly.entity_id
_entity_poly.type
_entity_poly.pdbx_seq_one_letter_code
_entity_poly.pdbx_strand_id
1 'polypeptide(L)'
;SSIGEFKGELGELKVKVSVDKEAKTITVSDNGIGMTAEEIKKYINQIAFSGASEFVEKYKDKGEEQIIGMFGLGFYSAFMVAKKVELISLSYKEGSAPARWASEGTTEFEITGAGKETRGTDVILHVADDSEEFLEPNRLRGILNKYAKFLPIDIEFEGETINNTKPLWTRQPSELTDEDYLNFYRELYPFTEDPLFWIHLNVDHPFALTGILYFPRLKDEMQLQRNKIQLYSKQVFITDEVKDVVPEFLMLLHGVIDSPDIPLNVSRSFLQADGNVKKINAHITKKVADKLNGIFKNERESFEQKWADISVFVKYGMLMDDKFYDRAKDFALVQNTDGKLFTIEEYKEHVKAQQTDKNEQLVLLYTTDKGKQDTFIGSAKAKGYDVLVFDHMIDPHFIGQLEQK
;
A
#
# COMPACT_ATOMS: atom_id res chain seq x y z
N SER A 1 20.44 -6.16 22.67
CA SER A 1 19.87 -5.75 21.35
C SER A 1 19.59 -6.98 20.50
N SER A 2 18.76 -6.87 19.47
CA SER A 2 18.44 -7.95 18.53
C SER A 2 19.68 -8.61 17.90
N ILE A 3 20.75 -7.83 17.73
CA ILE A 3 22.04 -8.27 17.17
C ILE A 3 23.14 -8.59 18.21
N GLY A 4 22.83 -8.52 19.51
CA GLY A 4 23.74 -8.88 20.60
C GLY A 4 24.92 -7.93 20.88
N GLU A 5 25.08 -6.84 20.11
CA GLU A 5 26.19 -5.88 20.30
C GLU A 5 26.03 -5.00 21.55
N PHE A 6 24.79 -4.75 21.99
CA PHE A 6 24.52 -4.03 23.23
C PHE A 6 23.92 -4.97 24.27
N LYS A 7 24.60 -5.09 25.41
CA LYS A 7 24.27 -6.02 26.50
C LYS A 7 23.52 -5.40 27.68
N GLY A 8 23.35 -4.07 27.70
CA GLY A 8 22.58 -3.38 28.73
C GLY A 8 21.07 -3.36 28.45
N GLU A 9 20.30 -2.77 29.36
CA GLU A 9 18.86 -2.54 29.16
C GLU A 9 18.62 -1.53 28.03
N LEU A 10 17.80 -1.91 27.05
CA LEU A 10 17.46 -1.08 25.89
C LEU A 10 16.48 0.05 26.23
N GLY A 11 15.80 -0.04 27.37
CA GLY A 11 14.70 0.88 27.70
C GLY A 11 13.57 0.82 26.67
N GLU A 12 12.65 1.77 26.76
CA GLU A 12 11.61 1.98 25.76
C GLU A 12 12.20 2.70 24.56
N LEU A 13 12.46 1.99 23.46
CA LEU A 13 13.01 2.60 22.24
C LEU A 13 11.91 3.38 21.52
N LYS A 14 12.17 4.67 21.26
CA LYS A 14 11.24 5.56 20.55
C LYS A 14 11.98 6.67 19.84
N VAL A 15 11.30 7.26 18.85
CA VAL A 15 11.72 8.50 18.20
C VAL A 15 10.79 9.61 18.64
N LYS A 16 11.33 10.70 19.16
CA LYS A 16 10.59 11.89 19.55
C LYS A 16 10.81 13.01 18.55
N VAL A 17 9.73 13.61 18.08
CA VAL A 17 9.75 14.82 17.27
C VAL A 17 9.25 15.99 18.13
N SER A 18 9.99 17.09 18.14
CA SER A 18 9.65 18.29 18.89
C SER A 18 9.90 19.54 18.07
N VAL A 19 9.16 20.61 18.38
CA VAL A 19 9.19 21.87 17.66
C VAL A 19 9.34 23.00 18.66
N ASP A 20 10.26 23.90 18.38
CA ASP A 20 10.42 25.16 19.10
C ASP A 20 10.23 26.30 18.11
N LYS A 21 9.09 26.99 18.21
CA LYS A 21 8.76 28.11 17.32
C LYS A 21 9.62 29.34 17.60
N GLU A 22 10.04 29.56 18.85
CA GLU A 22 10.84 30.72 19.22
C GLU A 22 12.28 30.55 18.74
N ALA A 23 12.86 29.37 18.93
CA ALA A 23 14.18 29.02 18.41
C ALA A 23 14.17 28.70 16.91
N LYS A 24 13.00 28.56 16.28
CA LYS A 24 12.80 28.11 14.89
C LYS A 24 13.48 26.77 14.61
N THR A 25 13.30 25.81 15.51
CA THR A 25 13.92 24.49 15.38
C THR A 25 12.89 23.35 15.38
N ILE A 26 13.25 22.29 14.66
CA ILE A 26 12.61 20.98 14.74
C ILE A 26 13.68 20.00 15.19
N THR A 27 13.41 19.25 16.25
CA THR A 27 14.35 18.24 16.77
C THR A 27 13.75 16.86 16.64
N VAL A 28 14.48 15.96 15.98
CA VAL A 28 14.19 14.52 15.91
C VAL A 28 15.20 13.79 16.79
N SER A 29 14.73 13.18 17.86
CA SER A 29 15.55 12.50 18.87
C SER A 29 15.24 11.02 18.92
N ASP A 30 16.25 10.16 18.84
CA ASP A 30 16.15 8.74 19.12
C ASP A 30 17.00 8.35 20.33
N ASN A 31 16.63 7.25 21.00
CA ASN A 31 17.42 6.63 22.07
C ASN A 31 18.03 5.29 21.64
N GLY A 32 18.34 5.17 20.34
CA GLY A 32 18.97 4.03 19.71
C GLY A 32 20.46 3.93 20.02
N ILE A 33 21.23 3.44 19.04
CA ILE A 33 22.65 3.09 19.25
C ILE A 33 23.56 4.32 19.40
N GLY A 34 23.14 5.49 18.89
CA GLY A 34 24.00 6.66 18.80
C GLY A 34 25.26 6.42 17.96
N MET A 35 26.17 7.40 17.94
CA MET A 35 27.39 7.40 17.15
C MET A 35 28.55 8.01 17.93
N THR A 36 29.76 7.49 17.73
CA THR A 36 31.00 8.17 18.14
C THR A 36 31.37 9.29 17.17
N ALA A 37 32.31 10.16 17.55
CA ALA A 37 32.83 11.20 16.65
C ALA A 37 33.41 10.62 15.34
N GLU A 38 34.07 9.46 15.39
CA GLU A 38 34.58 8.78 14.20
C GLU A 38 33.44 8.24 13.33
N GLU A 39 32.39 7.68 13.95
CA GLU A 39 31.21 7.18 13.23
C GLU A 39 30.43 8.30 12.56
N ILE A 40 30.28 9.46 13.22
CA ILE A 40 29.69 10.66 12.61
C ILE A 40 30.53 11.08 11.40
N LYS A 41 31.86 11.18 11.56
CA LYS A 41 32.75 11.55 10.45
C LYS A 41 32.65 10.56 9.28
N LYS A 42 32.49 9.27 9.55
CA LYS A 42 32.39 8.22 8.54
C LYS A 42 31.02 8.19 7.86
N TYR A 43 29.94 8.08 8.63
CA TYR A 43 28.60 7.81 8.09
C TYR A 43 27.80 9.06 7.72
N ILE A 44 28.08 10.19 8.36
CA ILE A 44 27.46 11.46 8.00
C ILE A 44 28.30 12.13 6.91
N ASN A 45 29.56 12.47 7.16
CA ASN A 45 30.31 13.40 6.30
C ASN A 45 30.89 12.82 5.00
N GLN A 46 31.04 11.51 4.87
CA GLN A 46 31.53 10.92 3.61
C GLN A 46 30.35 10.75 2.64
N ILE A 47 29.93 11.86 2.04
CA ILE A 47 28.87 11.90 1.03
C ILE A 47 29.21 10.88 -0.08
N ALA A 48 28.27 9.97 -0.34
CA ALA A 48 28.30 9.02 -1.45
C ALA A 48 29.40 7.94 -1.45
N PHE A 49 30.18 7.76 -0.38
CA PHE A 49 31.06 6.59 -0.24
C PHE A 49 30.55 5.65 0.85
N SER A 50 30.08 4.48 0.40
CA SER A 50 29.96 3.18 1.08
C SER A 50 29.41 3.09 2.50
N GLY A 51 29.13 4.14 3.26
CA GLY A 51 28.82 4.05 4.68
C GLY A 51 27.51 3.33 4.98
N ALA A 52 26.43 3.66 4.26
CA ALA A 52 25.16 2.96 4.39
C ALA A 52 25.21 1.54 3.82
N SER A 53 25.86 1.33 2.67
CA SER A 53 26.00 0.00 2.08
C SER A 53 26.91 -0.91 2.91
N GLU A 54 28.02 -0.40 3.45
CA GLU A 54 28.94 -1.08 4.37
C GLU A 54 28.25 -1.36 5.71
N PHE A 55 27.41 -0.43 6.20
CA PHE A 55 26.58 -0.67 7.38
C PHE A 55 25.58 -1.81 7.13
N VAL A 56 24.83 -1.75 6.02
CA VAL A 56 23.90 -2.81 5.62
C VAL A 56 24.63 -4.14 5.45
N GLU A 57 25.77 -4.16 4.76
CA GLU A 57 26.59 -5.35 4.53
C GLU A 57 27.13 -5.94 5.84
N LYS A 58 27.62 -5.10 6.76
CA LYS A 58 28.09 -5.51 8.08
C LYS A 58 26.98 -6.18 8.91
N TYR A 59 25.74 -5.73 8.75
CA TYR A 59 24.58 -6.20 9.52
C TYR A 59 23.66 -7.14 8.75
N LYS A 60 24.05 -7.54 7.53
CA LYS A 60 23.24 -8.32 6.60
C LYS A 60 22.78 -9.65 7.20
N ASP A 61 23.71 -10.41 7.77
CA ASP A 61 23.44 -11.73 8.34
C ASP A 61 22.80 -11.69 9.75
N LYS A 62 22.50 -10.50 10.29
CA LYS A 62 22.08 -10.32 11.69
C LYS A 62 20.72 -9.62 11.87
N GLY A 63 20.03 -9.24 10.79
CA GLY A 63 18.73 -8.55 10.89
C GLY A 63 18.41 -7.61 9.73
N GLU A 64 18.88 -7.94 8.51
CA GLU A 64 18.68 -7.15 7.29
C GLU A 64 17.22 -6.72 7.06
N GLU A 65 16.27 -7.57 7.48
CA GLU A 65 14.83 -7.34 7.34
C GLU A 65 14.33 -6.03 7.96
N GLN A 66 15.01 -5.49 8.98
CA GLN A 66 14.58 -4.28 9.70
C GLN A 66 15.34 -3.00 9.30
N ILE A 67 16.38 -3.10 8.46
CA ILE A 67 17.16 -1.92 8.03
C ILE A 67 16.47 -1.24 6.84
N ILE A 68 16.10 0.03 7.01
CA ILE A 68 15.39 0.84 5.99
C ILE A 68 16.37 1.55 5.04
N GLY A 69 17.47 2.11 5.54
CA GLY A 69 18.36 2.96 4.76
C GLY A 69 19.39 2.19 3.94
N MET A 70 19.48 2.47 2.63
CA MET A 70 20.42 1.81 1.71
C MET A 70 21.39 2.76 0.99
N PHE A 71 20.98 4.01 0.73
CA PHE A 71 21.70 4.93 -0.16
C PHE A 71 22.66 5.93 0.53
N GLY A 72 22.55 6.09 1.86
CA GLY A 72 23.43 7.01 2.61
C GLY A 72 23.21 8.51 2.37
N LEU A 73 22.20 8.89 1.58
CA LEU A 73 21.88 10.30 1.28
C LEU A 73 20.69 10.85 2.08
N GLY A 74 19.92 9.98 2.75
CA GLY A 74 18.66 10.38 3.39
C GLY A 74 18.81 11.48 4.45
N PHE A 75 19.91 11.48 5.20
CA PHE A 75 20.20 12.51 6.21
C PHE A 75 20.27 13.92 5.61
N TYR A 76 20.83 14.06 4.41
CA TYR A 76 21.03 15.35 3.76
C TYR A 76 19.74 15.98 3.24
N SER A 77 18.62 15.24 3.21
CA SER A 77 17.31 15.83 2.93
C SER A 77 16.91 16.90 3.97
N ALA A 78 17.51 16.89 5.17
CA ALA A 78 17.31 17.92 6.19
C ALA A 78 17.65 19.33 5.67
N PHE A 79 18.67 19.47 4.82
CA PHE A 79 19.07 20.76 4.24
C PHE A 79 18.09 21.31 3.19
N MET A 80 17.07 20.55 2.80
CA MET A 80 15.99 21.08 1.96
C MET A 80 15.09 22.07 2.70
N VAL A 81 15.05 21.98 4.05
CA VAL A 81 14.15 22.77 4.90
C VAL A 81 14.88 23.49 6.04
N ALA A 82 16.17 23.22 6.21
CA ALA A 82 17.00 23.77 7.28
C ALA A 82 18.21 24.52 6.71
N LYS A 83 18.48 25.70 7.26
CA LYS A 83 19.70 26.48 6.96
C LYS A 83 20.93 25.98 7.71
N LYS A 84 20.71 25.25 8.80
CA LYS A 84 21.75 24.61 9.60
C LYS A 84 21.19 23.35 10.24
N VAL A 85 22.00 22.30 10.27
CA VAL A 85 21.67 21.04 10.96
C VAL A 85 22.74 20.78 12.02
N GLU A 86 22.29 20.43 13.21
CA GLU A 86 23.15 19.95 14.28
C GLU A 86 22.78 18.50 14.61
N LEU A 87 23.79 17.70 14.91
CA LEU A 87 23.64 16.31 15.34
C LEU A 87 24.39 16.16 16.64
N ILE A 88 23.69 15.80 17.71
CA ILE A 88 24.28 15.53 19.02
C ILE A 88 24.05 14.06 19.34
N SER A 89 25.12 13.28 19.47
CA SER A 89 25.02 11.83 19.63
C SER A 89 25.91 11.32 20.76
N LEU A 90 25.40 10.32 21.48
CA LEU A 90 26.15 9.53 22.45
C LEU A 90 26.01 8.05 22.10
N SER A 91 27.13 7.42 21.75
CA SER A 91 27.19 6.00 21.39
C SER A 91 26.87 5.10 22.59
N TYR A 92 26.26 3.95 22.32
CA TYR A 92 26.05 2.88 23.29
C TYR A 92 27.35 2.25 23.83
N LYS A 93 28.47 2.46 23.13
CA LYS A 93 29.77 1.89 23.49
C LYS A 93 30.27 2.49 24.79
N GLU A 94 30.66 1.62 25.72
CA GLU A 94 31.18 2.01 27.03
C GLU A 94 32.39 2.96 26.90
N GLY A 95 32.40 4.03 27.70
CA GLY A 95 33.45 5.05 27.68
C GLY A 95 33.40 6.05 26.52
N SER A 96 32.37 6.00 25.66
CA SER A 96 32.20 6.97 24.58
C SER A 96 31.88 8.36 25.13
N ALA A 97 32.52 9.38 24.57
CA ALA A 97 32.16 10.77 24.82
C ALA A 97 31.04 11.23 23.86
N PRO A 98 30.11 12.08 24.33
CA PRO A 98 29.12 12.70 23.46
C PRO A 98 29.79 13.63 22.43
N ALA A 99 29.36 13.52 21.19
CA ALA A 99 29.87 14.30 20.07
C ALA A 99 28.77 15.17 19.47
N ARG A 100 29.13 16.40 19.09
CA ARG A 100 28.29 17.32 18.33
C ARG A 100 28.89 17.51 16.95
N TRP A 101 28.05 17.40 15.94
CA TRP A 101 28.34 17.77 14.57
C TRP A 101 27.43 18.91 14.14
N ALA A 102 27.95 19.87 13.38
CA ALA A 102 27.15 20.96 12.84
C ALA A 102 27.60 21.29 11.42
N SER A 103 26.63 21.57 10.53
CA SER A 103 26.88 22.04 9.17
C SER A 103 25.73 22.91 8.68
N GLU A 104 26.05 23.82 7.75
CA GLU A 104 25.09 24.69 7.03
C GLU A 104 24.76 24.15 5.63
N GLY A 105 25.11 22.88 5.35
CA GLY A 105 24.86 22.24 4.05
C GLY A 105 25.95 22.55 3.01
N THR A 106 27.04 23.19 3.42
CA THR A 106 28.24 23.40 2.61
C THR A 106 29.21 22.21 2.76
N THR A 107 30.38 22.29 2.13
CA THR A 107 31.45 21.29 2.32
C THR A 107 32.11 21.36 3.69
N GLU A 108 31.80 22.39 4.48
CA GLU A 108 32.38 22.63 5.80
C GLU A 108 31.46 22.09 6.90
N PHE A 109 32.08 21.53 7.93
CA PHE A 109 31.40 21.05 9.12
C PHE A 109 32.33 21.15 10.34
N GLU A 110 31.72 21.18 11.52
CA GLU A 110 32.44 21.18 12.79
C GLU A 110 32.09 19.91 13.57
N ILE A 111 33.09 19.29 14.21
CA ILE A 111 32.87 18.24 15.22
C ILE A 111 33.50 18.68 16.53
N THR A 112 32.69 18.77 17.58
CA THR A 112 33.11 19.16 18.93
C THR A 112 32.61 18.18 19.98
N GLY A 113 33.12 18.30 21.21
CA GLY A 113 32.46 17.69 22.36
C GLY A 113 31.08 18.30 22.59
N ALA A 114 30.17 17.54 23.22
CA ALA A 114 28.82 17.98 23.54
C ALA A 114 28.42 17.62 24.98
N GLY A 115 27.28 18.10 25.45
CA GLY A 115 26.62 17.58 26.64
C GLY A 115 25.46 16.68 26.24
N LYS A 116 25.53 15.38 26.54
CA LYS A 116 24.42 14.43 26.42
C LYS A 116 24.62 13.33 27.44
N GLU A 117 23.61 13.07 28.27
CA GLU A 117 23.71 12.11 29.38
C GLU A 117 23.23 10.71 28.98
N THR A 118 22.36 10.63 27.97
CA THR A 118 21.71 9.38 27.54
C THR A 118 22.14 9.00 26.13
N ARG A 119 22.24 7.70 25.85
CA ARG A 119 22.55 7.20 24.50
C ARG A 119 21.52 7.67 23.46
N GLY A 120 21.93 7.65 22.20
CA GLY A 120 21.08 7.98 21.06
C GLY A 120 21.53 9.25 20.35
N THR A 121 20.67 9.79 19.49
CA THR A 121 21.01 10.92 18.62
C THR A 121 19.88 11.95 18.60
N ASP A 122 20.24 13.22 18.72
CA ASP A 122 19.35 14.35 18.45
C ASP A 122 19.79 15.00 17.15
N VAL A 123 18.87 15.11 16.19
CA VAL A 123 19.05 15.86 14.95
C VAL A 123 18.21 17.13 15.04
N ILE A 124 18.87 18.27 15.11
CA ILE A 124 18.27 19.59 15.30
C ILE A 124 18.34 20.34 13.97
N LEU A 125 17.18 20.61 13.39
CA LEU A 125 17.01 21.35 12.15
C LEU A 125 16.72 22.80 12.50
N HIS A 126 17.63 23.71 12.18
CA HIS A 126 17.37 25.15 12.24
C HIS A 126 16.64 25.53 10.95
N VAL A 127 15.33 25.73 11.06
CA VAL A 127 14.43 25.85 9.91
C VAL A 127 14.77 27.10 9.09
N ALA A 128 14.79 26.93 7.77
CA ALA A 128 15.02 28.02 6.82
C ALA A 128 13.81 28.98 6.77
N ASP A 129 14.05 30.23 6.43
CA ASP A 129 13.02 31.29 6.53
C ASP A 129 11.86 31.07 5.53
N ASP A 130 12.09 30.33 4.44
CA ASP A 130 11.08 29.92 3.44
C ASP A 130 10.34 28.61 3.80
N SER A 131 10.74 27.97 4.90
CA SER A 131 10.29 26.66 5.35
C SER A 131 9.59 26.71 6.71
N GLU A 132 9.24 27.90 7.20
CA GLU A 132 8.60 28.12 8.51
C GLU A 132 7.24 27.40 8.64
N GLU A 133 6.60 27.00 7.54
CA GLU A 133 5.37 26.19 7.60
C GLU A 133 5.57 24.86 8.35
N PHE A 134 6.79 24.31 8.40
CA PHE A 134 7.10 23.10 9.16
C PHE A 134 7.22 23.34 10.66
N LEU A 135 7.25 24.60 11.13
CA LEU A 135 7.14 24.92 12.55
C LEU A 135 5.68 24.81 13.04
N GLU A 136 4.70 24.65 12.14
CA GLU A 136 3.31 24.47 12.52
C GLU A 136 3.01 23.02 12.95
N PRO A 137 2.57 22.76 14.20
CA PRO A 137 2.39 21.39 14.69
C PRO A 137 1.40 20.57 13.87
N ASN A 138 0.31 21.19 13.39
CA ASN A 138 -0.66 20.52 12.52
C ASN A 138 -0.05 20.06 11.19
N ARG A 139 0.85 20.86 10.62
CA ARG A 139 1.56 20.52 9.38
C ARG A 139 2.47 19.32 9.61
N LEU A 140 3.27 19.32 10.68
CA LEU A 140 4.12 18.20 11.04
C LEU A 140 3.33 16.95 11.40
N ARG A 141 2.27 17.06 12.18
CA ARG A 141 1.39 15.94 12.51
C ARG A 141 0.84 15.28 11.24
N GLY A 142 0.42 16.08 10.24
CA GLY A 142 0.00 15.56 8.94
C GLY A 142 1.10 14.80 8.19
N ILE A 143 2.34 15.30 8.23
CA ILE A 143 3.51 14.64 7.60
C ILE A 143 3.82 13.33 8.32
N LEU A 144 3.90 13.34 9.65
CA LEU A 144 4.18 12.14 10.44
C LEU A 144 3.07 11.09 10.28
N ASN A 145 1.79 11.50 10.28
CA ASN A 145 0.67 10.60 10.02
C ASN A 145 0.64 10.04 8.60
N LYS A 146 1.32 10.66 7.64
CA LYS A 146 1.44 10.13 6.27
C LYS A 146 2.62 9.17 6.14
N TYR A 147 3.81 9.60 6.59
CA TYR A 147 5.06 8.89 6.29
C TYR A 147 5.52 7.96 7.41
N ALA A 148 5.10 8.22 8.65
CA ALA A 148 5.55 7.53 9.84
C ALA A 148 4.47 6.64 10.49
N LYS A 149 3.25 6.62 9.92
CA LYS A 149 2.04 5.97 10.48
C LYS A 149 2.25 4.53 10.92
N PHE A 150 3.12 3.81 10.22
CA PHE A 150 3.33 2.38 10.46
C PHE A 150 4.77 2.00 10.72
N LEU A 151 5.66 2.97 10.97
CA LEU A 151 7.06 2.67 11.27
C LEU A 151 7.16 1.66 12.42
N PRO A 152 8.14 0.73 12.39
CA PRO A 152 8.26 -0.35 13.38
C PRO A 152 8.82 0.12 14.74
N ILE A 153 8.78 1.44 15.00
CA ILE A 153 9.25 2.07 16.22
C ILE A 153 8.26 3.17 16.62
N ASP A 154 8.03 3.35 17.91
CA ASP A 154 7.08 4.36 18.38
C ASP A 154 7.61 5.77 18.05
N ILE A 155 6.72 6.59 17.51
CA ILE A 155 6.95 8.00 17.17
C ILE A 155 6.13 8.84 18.15
N GLU A 156 6.81 9.61 18.99
CA GLU A 156 6.20 10.54 19.94
C GLU A 156 6.20 11.96 19.35
N PHE A 157 5.04 12.60 19.32
CA PHE A 157 4.87 14.00 18.95
C PHE A 157 3.88 14.68 19.89
N GLU A 158 4.24 15.84 20.45
CA GLU A 158 3.43 16.57 21.45
C GLU A 158 3.01 15.74 22.67
N GLY A 159 3.83 14.75 23.06
CA GLY A 159 3.57 13.89 24.22
C GLY A 159 2.65 12.70 23.93
N GLU A 160 2.26 12.48 22.68
CA GLU A 160 1.43 11.35 22.24
C GLU A 160 2.21 10.44 21.29
N THR A 161 2.03 9.12 21.41
CA THR A 161 2.45 8.18 20.37
C THR A 161 1.45 8.27 19.22
N ILE A 162 1.94 8.59 18.01
CA ILE A 162 1.08 8.92 16.86
C ILE A 162 1.00 7.82 15.80
N ASN A 163 1.75 6.74 15.92
CA ASN A 163 1.84 5.68 14.93
C ASN A 163 1.48 4.29 15.49
N ASN A 164 1.23 3.36 14.58
CA ASN A 164 0.95 1.96 14.85
C ASN A 164 2.14 1.10 14.42
N THR A 165 2.93 0.61 15.37
CA THR A 165 4.14 -0.17 15.09
C THR A 165 3.89 -1.61 14.66
N LYS A 166 2.67 -2.11 14.87
CA LYS A 166 2.25 -3.49 14.58
C LYS A 166 1.01 -3.49 13.68
N PRO A 167 1.14 -2.95 12.46
CA PRO A 167 0.01 -2.86 11.55
C PRO A 167 -0.54 -4.24 11.20
N LEU A 168 -1.80 -4.29 10.80
CA LEU A 168 -2.51 -5.56 10.64
C LEU A 168 -1.85 -6.51 9.62
N TRP A 169 -1.30 -5.96 8.52
CA TRP A 169 -0.71 -6.76 7.45
C TRP A 169 0.60 -7.48 7.82
N THR A 170 1.22 -7.14 8.95
CA THR A 170 2.41 -7.84 9.45
C THR A 170 2.06 -9.01 10.36
N ARG A 171 0.77 -9.20 10.70
CA ARG A 171 0.29 -10.27 11.58
C ARG A 171 -0.13 -11.49 10.77
N GLN A 172 -0.03 -12.68 11.37
CA GLN A 172 -0.43 -13.92 10.70
C GLN A 172 -1.95 -13.96 10.50
N PRO A 173 -2.45 -14.25 9.29
CA PRO A 173 -3.90 -14.26 9.01
C PRO A 173 -4.72 -15.18 9.94
N SER A 174 -4.13 -16.27 10.43
CA SER A 174 -4.77 -17.23 11.34
C SER A 174 -5.04 -16.67 12.74
N GLU A 175 -4.43 -15.55 13.12
CA GLU A 175 -4.57 -14.91 14.42
C GLU A 175 -5.53 -13.71 14.38
N LEU A 176 -6.14 -13.45 13.22
CA LEU A 176 -6.95 -12.26 12.97
C LEU A 176 -8.43 -12.62 12.83
N THR A 177 -9.27 -11.73 13.35
CA THR A 177 -10.72 -11.77 13.21
C THR A 177 -11.19 -10.80 12.14
N ASP A 178 -12.41 -10.98 11.63
CA ASP A 178 -13.03 -10.06 10.69
C ASP A 178 -13.08 -8.61 11.22
N GLU A 179 -13.31 -8.44 12.52
CA GLU A 179 -13.34 -7.14 13.18
C GLU A 179 -11.96 -6.46 13.20
N ASP A 180 -10.86 -7.22 13.27
CA ASP A 180 -9.52 -6.65 13.13
C ASP A 180 -9.34 -6.03 11.73
N TYR A 181 -9.82 -6.70 10.67
CA TYR A 181 -9.76 -6.19 9.30
C TYR A 181 -10.64 -4.95 9.10
N LEU A 182 -11.83 -4.92 9.70
CA LEU A 182 -12.71 -3.76 9.63
C LEU A 182 -12.10 -2.55 10.36
N ASN A 183 -11.54 -2.75 11.55
CA ASN A 183 -10.91 -1.67 12.30
C ASN A 183 -9.66 -1.13 11.59
N PHE A 184 -8.84 -2.00 11.01
CA PHE A 184 -7.70 -1.55 10.21
C PHE A 184 -8.13 -0.80 8.95
N TYR A 185 -9.22 -1.21 8.30
CA TYR A 185 -9.78 -0.47 7.17
C TYR A 185 -10.25 0.94 7.58
N ARG A 186 -10.94 1.07 8.72
CA ARG A 186 -11.37 2.37 9.28
C ARG A 186 -10.19 3.23 9.73
N GLU A 187 -9.09 2.62 10.20
CA GLU A 187 -7.83 3.32 10.51
C GLU A 187 -7.19 3.91 9.25
N LEU A 188 -7.18 3.16 8.14
CA LEU A 188 -6.65 3.63 6.86
C LEU A 188 -7.55 4.69 6.22
N TYR A 189 -8.87 4.47 6.24
CA TYR A 189 -9.86 5.29 5.56
C TYR A 189 -11.00 5.69 6.51
N PRO A 190 -10.76 6.66 7.42
CA PRO A 190 -11.79 7.12 8.34
C PRO A 190 -13.05 7.61 7.61
N PHE A 191 -14.21 7.38 8.22
CA PHE A 191 -15.53 7.79 7.71
C PHE A 191 -15.98 7.13 6.40
N THR A 192 -15.31 6.06 5.96
CA THR A 192 -15.75 5.24 4.84
C THR A 192 -16.67 4.10 5.31
N GLU A 193 -17.58 3.65 4.43
CA GLU A 193 -18.38 2.45 4.69
C GLU A 193 -17.50 1.19 4.67
N ASP A 194 -17.91 0.19 5.46
CA ASP A 194 -17.20 -1.09 5.54
C ASP A 194 -17.09 -1.77 4.15
N PRO A 195 -15.94 -2.43 3.88
CA PRO A 195 -15.67 -3.06 2.60
C PRO A 195 -16.52 -4.32 2.42
N LEU A 196 -16.77 -4.70 1.16
CA LEU A 196 -17.53 -5.90 0.80
C LEU A 196 -16.83 -7.19 1.23
N PHE A 197 -15.50 -7.19 1.12
CA PHE A 197 -14.56 -8.23 1.56
C PHE A 197 -13.13 -7.71 1.41
N TRP A 198 -12.16 -8.52 1.86
CA TRP A 198 -10.73 -8.23 1.76
C TRP A 198 -9.92 -9.45 1.35
N ILE A 199 -8.68 -9.19 0.97
CA ILE A 199 -7.66 -10.17 0.62
C ILE A 199 -6.42 -9.84 1.42
N HIS A 200 -6.03 -10.75 2.33
CA HIS A 200 -4.75 -10.67 3.01
C HIS A 200 -3.69 -11.37 2.15
N LEU A 201 -2.76 -10.59 1.63
CA LEU A 201 -1.56 -11.06 0.93
C LEU A 201 -0.50 -11.38 1.99
N ASN A 202 -0.02 -12.62 2.01
CA ASN A 202 1.11 -13.03 2.83
C ASN A 202 1.91 -14.06 2.03
N VAL A 203 3.02 -13.61 1.47
CA VAL A 203 3.91 -14.36 0.58
C VAL A 203 5.33 -14.12 1.01
N ASP A 204 6.10 -15.19 1.15
CA ASP A 204 7.52 -15.20 1.53
C ASP A 204 8.42 -15.69 0.37
N HIS A 205 7.88 -16.50 -0.56
CA HIS A 205 8.62 -17.00 -1.72
C HIS A 205 7.76 -16.97 -3.01
N PRO A 206 8.32 -16.60 -4.19
CA PRO A 206 9.73 -16.26 -4.48
C PRO A 206 10.11 -14.80 -4.20
N PHE A 207 9.23 -14.04 -3.56
CA PHE A 207 9.44 -12.69 -3.07
C PHE A 207 8.59 -12.51 -1.81
N ALA A 208 9.01 -11.59 -0.95
CA ALA A 208 8.29 -11.14 0.21
C ALA A 208 7.25 -10.08 -0.19
N LEU A 209 5.98 -10.40 0.05
CA LEU A 209 4.85 -9.49 -0.14
C LEU A 209 3.83 -9.74 0.97
N THR A 210 3.63 -8.73 1.80
CA THR A 210 2.52 -8.66 2.75
C THR A 210 1.59 -7.52 2.36
N GLY A 211 0.35 -7.56 2.81
CA GLY A 211 -0.60 -6.49 2.49
C GLY A 211 -2.04 -6.92 2.66
N ILE A 212 -2.93 -5.94 2.67
CA ILE A 212 -4.37 -6.19 2.72
C ILE A 212 -5.02 -5.31 1.67
N LEU A 213 -5.73 -5.93 0.74
CA LEU A 213 -6.53 -5.26 -0.27
C LEU A 213 -8.00 -5.38 0.11
N TYR A 214 -8.71 -4.26 0.09
CA TYR A 214 -10.12 -4.13 0.44
C TYR A 214 -10.94 -3.79 -0.79
N PHE A 215 -12.12 -4.41 -0.90
CA PHE A 215 -13.10 -4.11 -1.95
C PHE A 215 -14.14 -3.13 -1.43
N PRO A 216 -14.04 -1.83 -1.74
CA PRO A 216 -15.01 -0.84 -1.30
C PRO A 216 -16.36 -1.02 -2.02
N ARG A 217 -17.43 -0.47 -1.45
CA ARG A 217 -18.71 -0.32 -2.16
C ARG A 217 -18.62 0.86 -3.14
N LEU A 218 -18.94 0.63 -4.41
CA LEU A 218 -18.87 1.65 -5.46
C LEU A 218 -20.15 2.52 -5.43
N LYS A 219 -20.18 3.54 -4.56
CA LYS A 219 -21.35 4.45 -4.42
C LYS A 219 -21.12 5.87 -4.96
N ASP A 220 -19.87 6.34 -5.04
CA ASP A 220 -19.55 7.74 -5.35
C ASP A 220 -18.24 7.87 -6.14
N GLU A 221 -18.32 8.43 -7.35
CA GLU A 221 -17.17 8.73 -8.23
C GLU A 221 -16.12 9.64 -7.56
N MET A 222 -16.52 10.48 -6.60
CA MET A 222 -15.60 11.38 -5.89
C MET A 222 -14.72 10.66 -4.86
N GLN A 223 -15.21 9.55 -4.26
CA GLN A 223 -14.44 8.77 -3.27
C GLN A 223 -13.36 7.91 -3.94
N LEU A 224 -13.62 7.46 -5.17
CA LEU A 224 -12.73 6.65 -6.01
C LEU A 224 -11.38 7.31 -6.31
N GLN A 225 -11.28 8.64 -6.20
CA GLN A 225 -10.04 9.38 -6.47
C GLN A 225 -9.14 9.57 -5.23
N ARG A 226 -9.68 9.49 -4.01
CA ARG A 226 -8.95 9.83 -2.77
C ARG A 226 -8.35 8.62 -2.06
N ASN A 227 -9.04 7.49 -2.06
CA ASN A 227 -8.66 6.32 -1.29
C ASN A 227 -7.97 5.31 -2.19
N LYS A 228 -6.64 5.40 -2.26
CA LYS A 228 -5.81 4.51 -3.10
C LYS A 228 -5.09 3.48 -2.25
N ILE A 229 -4.68 2.39 -2.91
CA ILE A 229 -3.72 1.45 -2.34
C ILE A 229 -2.43 2.20 -2.03
N GLN A 230 -1.88 1.96 -0.84
CA GLN A 230 -0.61 2.52 -0.41
C GLN A 230 0.49 1.47 -0.52
N LEU A 231 1.62 1.83 -1.12
CA LEU A 231 2.81 1.02 -1.18
C LEU A 231 3.75 1.37 -0.02
N TYR A 232 4.16 0.34 0.68
CA TYR A 232 5.14 0.34 1.75
C TYR A 232 6.33 -0.55 1.39
N SER A 233 7.44 -0.29 2.06
CA SER A 233 8.58 -1.20 2.09
C SER A 233 9.13 -1.22 3.51
N LYS A 234 9.07 -2.38 4.18
CA LYS A 234 9.45 -2.53 5.59
C LYS A 234 8.67 -1.55 6.48
N GLN A 235 7.36 -1.45 6.24
CA GLN A 235 6.43 -0.52 6.90
C GLN A 235 6.72 0.98 6.70
N VAL A 236 7.63 1.35 5.80
CA VAL A 236 7.88 2.75 5.42
C VAL A 236 7.02 3.10 4.23
N PHE A 237 6.24 4.17 4.33
CA PHE A 237 5.43 4.66 3.22
C PHE A 237 6.31 5.08 2.05
N ILE A 238 6.00 4.58 0.85
CA ILE A 238 6.71 4.87 -0.39
C ILE A 238 5.85 5.81 -1.24
N THR A 239 4.66 5.35 -1.65
CA THR A 239 3.76 6.09 -2.52
C THR A 239 2.34 5.51 -2.50
N ASP A 240 1.34 6.28 -2.88
CA ASP A 240 -0.02 5.82 -3.21
C ASP A 240 -0.23 5.68 -4.74
N GLU A 241 0.80 5.98 -5.53
CA GLU A 241 0.83 5.76 -6.98
C GLU A 241 1.37 4.37 -7.32
N VAL A 242 0.55 3.34 -7.16
CA VAL A 242 0.97 1.93 -7.31
C VAL A 242 0.89 1.39 -8.75
N LYS A 243 1.01 2.27 -9.74
CA LYS A 243 0.98 1.87 -11.16
C LYS A 243 2.09 0.83 -11.43
N ASP A 244 1.80 -0.15 -12.29
CA ASP A 244 2.68 -1.28 -12.63
C ASP A 244 2.90 -2.31 -11.50
N VAL A 245 2.86 -1.91 -10.22
CA VAL A 245 2.90 -2.83 -9.07
C VAL A 245 1.57 -3.55 -8.90
N VAL A 246 0.47 -2.79 -8.98
CA VAL A 246 -0.89 -3.32 -8.93
C VAL A 246 -1.51 -3.27 -10.33
N PRO A 247 -2.19 -4.34 -10.78
CA PRO A 247 -2.90 -4.34 -12.06
C PRO A 247 -3.91 -3.19 -12.17
N GLU A 248 -4.03 -2.60 -13.36
CA GLU A 248 -4.84 -1.39 -13.59
C GLU A 248 -6.30 -1.57 -13.16
N PHE A 249 -6.88 -2.74 -13.45
CA PHE A 249 -8.26 -3.04 -13.06
C PHE A 249 -8.47 -3.13 -11.54
N LEU A 250 -7.41 -3.30 -10.75
CA LEU A 250 -7.42 -3.32 -9.29
C LEU A 250 -7.14 -1.95 -8.66
N MET A 251 -6.91 -0.91 -9.44
CA MET A 251 -6.59 0.42 -8.90
C MET A 251 -7.74 1.07 -8.12
N LEU A 252 -8.96 0.55 -8.26
CA LEU A 252 -10.14 0.98 -7.50
C LEU A 252 -10.22 0.34 -6.10
N LEU A 253 -9.36 -0.62 -5.80
CA LEU A 253 -9.30 -1.21 -4.47
C LEU A 253 -8.64 -0.25 -3.48
N HIS A 254 -8.93 -0.49 -2.21
CA HIS A 254 -8.31 0.19 -1.10
C HIS A 254 -7.30 -0.74 -0.42
N GLY A 255 -6.42 -0.18 0.40
CA GLY A 255 -5.58 -0.94 1.31
C GLY A 255 -4.09 -0.64 1.19
N VAL A 256 -3.29 -1.64 1.50
CA VAL A 256 -1.84 -1.52 1.64
C VAL A 256 -1.15 -2.73 1.03
N ILE A 257 0.00 -2.50 0.42
CA ILE A 257 0.95 -3.52 0.01
C ILE A 257 2.32 -3.17 0.57
N ASP A 258 3.04 -4.14 1.10
CA ASP A 258 4.36 -3.98 1.69
C ASP A 258 5.29 -5.03 1.12
N SER A 259 6.36 -4.59 0.46
CA SER A 259 7.36 -5.50 -0.10
C SER A 259 8.76 -4.89 -0.03
N PRO A 260 9.71 -5.57 0.63
CA PRO A 260 11.13 -5.19 0.58
C PRO A 260 11.78 -5.51 -0.78
N ASP A 261 11.15 -6.38 -1.59
CA ASP A 261 11.68 -6.83 -2.88
C ASP A 261 11.34 -5.90 -4.05
N ILE A 262 10.54 -4.85 -3.81
CA ILE A 262 10.31 -3.79 -4.79
C ILE A 262 11.50 -2.84 -4.75
N PRO A 263 12.34 -2.80 -5.81
CA PRO A 263 13.51 -1.96 -5.80
C PRO A 263 13.11 -0.50 -5.88
N LEU A 264 13.71 0.30 -5.01
CA LEU A 264 13.50 1.74 -4.91
C LEU A 264 14.68 2.49 -5.54
N ASN A 265 14.42 3.68 -6.08
CA ASN A 265 15.46 4.60 -6.47
C ASN A 265 15.88 5.51 -5.29
N VAL A 266 16.81 6.44 -5.54
CA VAL A 266 17.34 7.36 -4.52
C VAL A 266 16.24 8.26 -3.92
N SER A 267 15.25 8.67 -4.70
CA SER A 267 14.10 9.45 -4.22
C SER A 267 13.04 8.58 -3.53
N ARG A 268 13.31 7.29 -3.30
CA ARG A 268 12.38 6.31 -2.75
C ARG A 268 11.07 6.18 -3.54
N SER A 269 11.14 6.31 -4.86
CA SER A 269 10.09 5.83 -5.76
C SER A 269 10.51 4.49 -6.36
N PHE A 270 9.54 3.60 -6.62
CA PHE A 270 9.82 2.27 -7.15
C PHE A 270 10.28 2.30 -8.62
N LEU A 271 11.04 1.28 -9.03
CA LEU A 271 11.49 1.12 -10.41
C LEU A 271 10.45 0.33 -11.24
N GLN A 272 9.75 1.02 -12.13
CA GLN A 272 8.63 0.47 -12.94
C GLN A 272 9.01 -0.72 -13.83
N ALA A 273 10.26 -0.81 -14.30
CA ALA A 273 10.69 -1.82 -15.27
C ALA A 273 11.26 -3.12 -14.65
N ASP A 274 11.11 -3.32 -13.35
CA ASP A 274 11.77 -4.41 -12.64
C ASP A 274 11.03 -5.77 -12.76
N GLY A 275 11.80 -6.86 -12.75
CA GLY A 275 11.27 -8.22 -12.86
C GLY A 275 10.43 -8.66 -11.65
N ASN A 276 10.78 -8.22 -10.44
CA ASN A 276 10.00 -8.51 -9.23
C ASN A 276 8.68 -7.75 -9.23
N VAL A 277 8.66 -6.50 -9.69
CA VAL A 277 7.41 -5.72 -9.83
C VAL A 277 6.41 -6.47 -10.70
N LYS A 278 6.84 -7.01 -11.85
CA LYS A 278 5.98 -7.83 -12.73
C LYS A 278 5.48 -9.13 -12.07
N LYS A 279 6.33 -9.79 -11.28
CA LYS A 279 5.96 -11.03 -10.56
C LYS A 279 4.94 -10.74 -9.45
N ILE A 280 5.15 -9.65 -8.70
CA ILE A 280 4.23 -9.18 -7.65
C ILE A 280 2.87 -8.84 -8.27
N ASN A 281 2.86 -8.04 -9.33
CA ASN A 281 1.65 -7.69 -10.08
C ASN A 281 0.84 -8.94 -10.49
N ALA A 282 1.49 -9.89 -11.18
CA ALA A 282 0.84 -11.13 -11.61
C ALA A 282 0.35 -12.00 -10.44
N HIS A 283 1.04 -11.98 -9.30
CA HIS A 283 0.61 -12.69 -8.10
C HIS A 283 -0.62 -12.06 -7.47
N ILE A 284 -0.68 -10.72 -7.40
CA ILE A 284 -1.85 -9.99 -6.92
C ILE A 284 -3.07 -10.33 -7.81
N THR A 285 -2.93 -10.26 -9.14
CA THR A 285 -3.97 -10.70 -10.10
C THR A 285 -4.49 -12.09 -9.76
N LYS A 286 -3.57 -13.05 -9.58
CA LYS A 286 -3.92 -14.44 -9.27
C LYS A 286 -4.67 -14.55 -7.94
N LYS A 287 -4.16 -13.94 -6.86
CA LYS A 287 -4.77 -14.01 -5.52
C LYS A 287 -6.17 -13.42 -5.50
N VAL A 288 -6.40 -12.34 -6.24
CA VAL A 288 -7.73 -11.76 -6.38
C VAL A 288 -8.69 -12.69 -7.10
N ALA A 289 -8.29 -13.22 -8.26
CA ALA A 289 -9.11 -14.16 -9.00
C ALA A 289 -9.44 -15.43 -8.16
N ASP A 290 -8.45 -15.97 -7.45
CA ASP A 290 -8.61 -17.14 -6.59
C ASP A 290 -9.58 -16.85 -5.42
N LYS A 291 -9.50 -15.66 -4.80
CA LYS A 291 -10.44 -15.26 -3.74
C LYS A 291 -11.87 -15.15 -4.26
N LEU A 292 -12.07 -14.46 -5.38
CA LEU A 292 -13.41 -14.29 -5.98
C LEU A 292 -14.03 -15.64 -6.34
N ASN A 293 -13.26 -16.52 -6.97
CA ASN A 293 -13.68 -17.89 -7.27
C ASN A 293 -14.01 -18.68 -5.99
N GLY A 294 -13.22 -18.49 -4.93
CA GLY A 294 -13.48 -19.11 -3.62
C GLY A 294 -14.80 -18.66 -3.00
N ILE A 295 -15.08 -17.34 -2.99
CA ILE A 295 -16.36 -16.80 -2.50
C ILE A 295 -17.51 -17.34 -3.36
N PHE A 296 -17.37 -17.33 -4.68
CA PHE A 296 -18.37 -17.87 -5.59
C PHE A 296 -18.71 -19.34 -5.31
N LYS A 297 -17.69 -20.19 -5.12
CA LYS A 297 -17.88 -21.64 -4.90
C LYS A 297 -18.47 -21.97 -3.52
N ASN A 298 -18.05 -21.24 -2.50
CA ASN A 298 -18.39 -21.57 -1.12
C ASN A 298 -19.62 -20.80 -0.62
N GLU A 299 -19.89 -19.63 -1.19
CA GLU A 299 -20.88 -18.65 -0.71
C GLU A 299 -21.61 -17.98 -1.89
N ARG A 300 -22.15 -18.78 -2.83
CA ARG A 300 -22.77 -18.28 -4.07
C ARG A 300 -23.81 -17.18 -3.85
N GLU A 301 -24.70 -17.32 -2.87
CA GLU A 301 -25.73 -16.31 -2.57
C GLU A 301 -25.12 -14.97 -2.14
N SER A 302 -24.10 -15.00 -1.27
CA SER A 302 -23.34 -13.82 -0.85
C SER A 302 -22.60 -13.18 -2.03
N PHE A 303 -22.03 -13.99 -2.92
CA PHE A 303 -21.39 -13.52 -4.15
C PHE A 303 -22.37 -12.80 -5.08
N GLU A 304 -23.55 -13.38 -5.29
CA GLU A 304 -24.63 -12.82 -6.11
C GLU A 304 -25.14 -11.49 -5.55
N GLN A 305 -25.33 -11.38 -4.23
CA GLN A 305 -25.74 -10.14 -3.57
C GLN A 305 -24.73 -9.00 -3.75
N LYS A 306 -23.45 -9.33 -3.87
CA LYS A 306 -22.35 -8.36 -4.07
C LYS A 306 -22.05 -8.10 -5.55
N TRP A 307 -22.66 -8.86 -6.48
CA TRP A 307 -22.29 -8.85 -7.89
C TRP A 307 -22.41 -7.46 -8.51
N ALA A 308 -23.47 -6.71 -8.19
CA ALA A 308 -23.66 -5.36 -8.72
C ALA A 308 -22.45 -4.45 -8.42
N ASP A 309 -21.91 -4.52 -7.21
CA ASP A 309 -20.76 -3.72 -6.78
C ASP A 309 -19.43 -4.20 -7.39
N ILE A 310 -19.28 -5.49 -7.70
CA ILE A 310 -18.01 -6.05 -8.22
C ILE A 310 -17.99 -6.31 -9.72
N SER A 311 -19.14 -6.28 -10.41
CA SER A 311 -19.25 -6.71 -11.80
C SER A 311 -18.39 -5.86 -12.73
N VAL A 312 -18.36 -4.54 -12.53
CA VAL A 312 -17.52 -3.62 -13.30
C VAL A 312 -16.05 -3.97 -13.15
N PHE A 313 -15.63 -4.27 -11.92
CA PHE A 313 -14.27 -4.70 -11.62
C PHE A 313 -13.91 -6.02 -12.33
N VAL A 314 -14.78 -7.03 -12.23
CA VAL A 314 -14.53 -8.34 -12.84
C VAL A 314 -14.49 -8.23 -14.37
N LYS A 315 -15.46 -7.53 -14.98
CA LYS A 315 -15.52 -7.29 -16.42
C LYS A 315 -14.28 -6.53 -16.91
N TYR A 316 -13.84 -5.52 -16.16
CA TYR A 316 -12.64 -4.76 -16.52
C TYR A 316 -11.37 -5.61 -16.43
N GLY A 317 -11.23 -6.42 -15.38
CA GLY A 317 -10.13 -7.38 -15.28
C GLY A 317 -10.13 -8.41 -16.41
N MET A 318 -11.30 -8.92 -16.78
CA MET A 318 -11.46 -9.84 -17.91
C MET A 318 -11.04 -9.20 -19.25
N LEU A 319 -11.35 -7.93 -19.46
CA LEU A 319 -10.98 -7.20 -20.68
C LEU A 319 -9.49 -6.89 -20.76
N MET A 320 -8.85 -6.58 -19.63
CA MET A 320 -7.47 -6.09 -19.59
C MET A 320 -6.41 -7.18 -19.44
N ASP A 321 -6.75 -8.33 -18.85
CA ASP A 321 -5.79 -9.39 -18.54
C ASP A 321 -6.34 -10.78 -18.90
N ASP A 322 -5.77 -11.40 -19.94
CA ASP A 322 -6.16 -12.75 -20.41
C ASP A 322 -6.02 -13.83 -19.33
N LYS A 323 -5.03 -13.71 -18.42
CA LYS A 323 -4.84 -14.70 -17.34
C LYS A 323 -5.89 -14.53 -16.25
N PHE A 324 -6.36 -13.29 -16.03
CA PHE A 324 -7.50 -13.03 -15.18
C PHE A 324 -8.78 -13.56 -15.84
N TYR A 325 -8.98 -13.28 -17.14
CA TYR A 325 -10.10 -13.81 -17.93
C TYR A 325 -10.23 -15.32 -17.78
N ASP A 326 -9.13 -16.06 -17.99
CA ASP A 326 -9.12 -17.53 -17.91
C ASP A 326 -9.57 -18.06 -16.55
N ARG A 327 -9.37 -17.30 -15.48
CA ARG A 327 -9.80 -17.65 -14.11
C ARG A 327 -11.20 -17.15 -13.79
N ALA A 328 -11.60 -16.04 -14.38
CA ALA A 328 -12.85 -15.35 -14.10
C ALA A 328 -14.03 -15.88 -14.89
N LYS A 329 -13.82 -16.40 -16.10
CA LYS A 329 -14.88 -16.89 -16.99
C LYS A 329 -15.84 -17.91 -16.34
N ASP A 330 -15.36 -18.69 -15.38
CA ASP A 330 -16.13 -19.73 -14.71
C ASP A 330 -17.03 -19.20 -13.56
N PHE A 331 -16.74 -18.00 -13.04
CA PHE A 331 -17.50 -17.38 -11.95
C PHE A 331 -18.16 -16.05 -12.33
N ALA A 332 -17.80 -15.46 -13.48
CA ALA A 332 -18.37 -14.21 -13.96
C ALA A 332 -19.86 -14.39 -14.23
N LEU A 333 -20.67 -13.47 -13.67
CA LEU A 333 -22.12 -13.54 -13.76
C LEU A 333 -22.68 -12.57 -14.80
N VAL A 334 -23.77 -12.97 -15.41
CA VAL A 334 -24.65 -12.15 -16.24
C VAL A 334 -26.04 -12.11 -15.61
N GLN A 335 -26.71 -10.97 -15.70
CA GLN A 335 -28.04 -10.79 -15.15
C GLN A 335 -29.07 -10.74 -16.27
N ASN A 336 -30.18 -11.44 -16.11
CA ASN A 336 -31.32 -11.30 -17.02
C ASN A 336 -32.23 -10.13 -16.61
N THR A 337 -33.20 -9.83 -17.47
CA THR A 337 -34.19 -8.77 -17.22
C THR A 337 -35.13 -9.05 -16.05
N ASP A 338 -35.21 -10.29 -15.55
CA ASP A 338 -35.95 -10.67 -14.33
C ASP A 338 -35.09 -10.56 -13.05
N GLY A 339 -33.83 -10.14 -13.18
CA GLY A 339 -32.91 -9.94 -12.07
C GLY A 339 -32.16 -11.19 -11.63
N LYS A 340 -32.38 -12.35 -12.28
CA LYS A 340 -31.66 -13.59 -11.99
C LYS A 340 -30.23 -13.52 -12.53
N LEU A 341 -29.31 -14.07 -11.75
CA LEU A 341 -27.90 -14.15 -12.08
C LEU A 341 -27.52 -15.56 -12.53
N PHE A 342 -26.68 -15.64 -13.54
CA PHE A 342 -26.18 -16.87 -14.13
C PHE A 342 -24.70 -16.72 -14.41
N THR A 343 -23.91 -17.80 -14.29
CA THR A 343 -22.66 -17.85 -15.05
C THR A 343 -22.95 -17.86 -16.55
N ILE A 344 -21.95 -17.55 -17.36
CA ILE A 344 -22.10 -17.58 -18.82
C ILE A 344 -22.56 -18.98 -19.30
N GLU A 345 -21.98 -20.05 -18.75
CA GLU A 345 -22.36 -21.42 -19.11
C GLU A 345 -23.75 -21.81 -18.57
N GLU A 346 -24.10 -21.41 -17.34
CA GLU A 346 -25.46 -21.58 -16.80
C GLU A 346 -26.50 -20.89 -17.70
N TYR A 347 -26.18 -19.69 -18.20
CA TYR A 347 -27.08 -18.95 -19.09
C TYR A 347 -27.23 -19.62 -20.45
N LYS A 348 -26.13 -20.10 -21.04
CA LYS A 348 -26.15 -20.84 -22.30
C LYS A 348 -27.04 -22.08 -22.19
N GLU A 349 -26.87 -22.88 -21.16
CA GLU A 349 -27.71 -24.05 -20.87
C GLU A 349 -29.18 -23.67 -20.68
N HIS A 350 -29.45 -22.57 -19.96
CA HIS A 350 -30.81 -22.08 -19.69
C HIS A 350 -31.58 -21.72 -20.97
N VAL A 351 -30.93 -21.08 -21.94
CA VAL A 351 -31.60 -20.55 -23.14
C VAL A 351 -31.49 -21.45 -24.37
N LYS A 352 -30.59 -22.46 -24.35
CA LYS A 352 -30.27 -23.32 -25.51
C LYS A 352 -31.49 -23.89 -26.22
N ALA A 353 -32.46 -24.39 -25.46
CA ALA A 353 -33.64 -25.03 -26.03
C ALA A 353 -34.54 -24.07 -26.81
N GLN A 354 -34.53 -22.77 -26.48
CA GLN A 354 -35.47 -21.78 -27.01
C GLN A 354 -34.79 -20.73 -27.92
N GLN A 355 -33.49 -20.50 -27.76
CA GLN A 355 -32.73 -19.48 -28.48
C GLN A 355 -31.61 -20.06 -29.35
N THR A 356 -31.84 -21.23 -29.96
CA THR A 356 -30.98 -21.75 -31.02
C THR A 356 -31.60 -21.44 -32.37
N ASP A 357 -30.83 -20.82 -33.26
CA ASP A 357 -31.30 -20.47 -34.60
C ASP A 357 -31.40 -21.69 -35.52
N LYS A 358 -31.81 -21.48 -36.77
CA LYS A 358 -31.97 -22.56 -37.76
C LYS A 358 -30.66 -23.20 -38.19
N ASN A 359 -29.52 -22.58 -37.90
CA ASN A 359 -28.18 -23.04 -38.23
C ASN A 359 -27.49 -23.70 -37.01
N GLU A 360 -28.26 -24.03 -35.97
CA GLU A 360 -27.75 -24.58 -34.70
C GLU A 360 -26.82 -23.63 -33.93
N GLN A 361 -26.92 -22.31 -34.19
CA GLN A 361 -26.18 -21.30 -33.45
C GLN A 361 -27.00 -20.77 -32.27
N LEU A 362 -26.40 -20.80 -31.08
CA LEU A 362 -26.99 -20.23 -29.88
C LEU A 362 -26.97 -18.70 -29.95
N VAL A 363 -28.11 -18.06 -29.77
CA VAL A 363 -28.27 -16.60 -29.79
C VAL A 363 -28.57 -16.10 -28.39
N LEU A 364 -27.69 -15.25 -27.85
CA LEU A 364 -27.93 -14.58 -26.57
C LEU A 364 -28.52 -13.20 -26.85
N LEU A 365 -29.74 -12.95 -26.37
CA LEU A 365 -30.37 -11.63 -26.48
C LEU A 365 -29.95 -10.77 -25.29
N TYR A 366 -29.75 -9.48 -25.52
CA TYR A 366 -29.44 -8.52 -24.46
C TYR A 366 -30.08 -7.15 -24.68
N THR A 367 -30.15 -6.36 -23.60
CA THR A 367 -30.53 -4.95 -23.59
C THR A 367 -29.45 -4.13 -22.92
N THR A 368 -29.22 -2.90 -23.42
CA THR A 368 -28.31 -1.92 -22.81
C THR A 368 -29.06 -0.79 -22.10
N ASP A 369 -30.38 -0.74 -22.25
CA ASP A 369 -31.25 0.25 -21.61
C ASP A 369 -32.66 -0.36 -21.47
N LYS A 370 -32.93 -0.96 -20.30
CA LYS A 370 -34.22 -1.62 -20.01
C LYS A 370 -35.41 -0.71 -20.28
N GLY A 371 -35.31 0.57 -19.94
CA GLY A 371 -36.40 1.53 -20.07
C GLY A 371 -36.69 1.89 -21.52
N LYS A 372 -35.65 2.19 -22.32
CA LYS A 372 -35.83 2.54 -23.73
C LYS A 372 -36.18 1.35 -24.61
N GLN A 373 -35.79 0.14 -24.21
CA GLN A 373 -35.94 -1.07 -25.03
C GLN A 373 -37.08 -1.98 -24.54
N ASP A 374 -37.94 -1.52 -23.63
CA ASP A 374 -39.03 -2.29 -23.01
C ASP A 374 -39.93 -3.02 -24.02
N THR A 375 -40.34 -2.35 -25.10
CA THR A 375 -41.18 -2.96 -26.14
C THR A 375 -40.49 -4.15 -26.84
N PHE A 376 -39.19 -4.05 -27.08
CA PHE A 376 -38.41 -5.14 -27.68
C PHE A 376 -38.22 -6.30 -26.69
N ILE A 377 -37.94 -5.98 -25.41
CA ILE A 377 -37.83 -6.96 -24.34
C ILE A 377 -39.14 -7.73 -24.17
N GLY A 378 -40.27 -7.03 -24.10
CA GLY A 378 -41.60 -7.63 -23.99
C GLY A 378 -41.94 -8.54 -25.18
N SER A 379 -41.57 -8.13 -26.39
CA SER A 379 -41.76 -8.94 -27.60
C SER A 379 -40.91 -10.21 -27.61
N ALA A 380 -39.68 -10.15 -27.08
CA ALA A 380 -38.81 -11.32 -26.93
C ALA A 380 -39.37 -12.29 -25.88
N LYS A 381 -39.74 -11.77 -24.71
CA LYS A 381 -40.36 -12.57 -23.62
C LYS A 381 -41.66 -13.24 -24.04
N ALA A 382 -42.50 -12.57 -24.83
CA ALA A 382 -43.74 -13.16 -25.35
C ALA A 382 -43.48 -14.37 -26.27
N LYS A 383 -42.29 -14.48 -26.87
CA LYS A 383 -41.86 -15.64 -27.66
C LYS A 383 -41.15 -16.72 -26.82
N GLY A 384 -41.06 -16.53 -25.50
CA GLY A 384 -40.35 -17.41 -24.58
C GLY A 384 -38.87 -17.08 -24.39
N TYR A 385 -38.33 -16.09 -25.10
CA TYR A 385 -36.91 -15.77 -24.99
C TYR A 385 -36.57 -15.04 -23.69
N ASP A 386 -35.39 -15.32 -23.18
CA ASP A 386 -34.74 -14.60 -22.10
C ASP A 386 -33.81 -13.50 -22.66
N VAL A 387 -33.63 -12.43 -21.91
CA VAL A 387 -32.87 -11.25 -22.33
C VAL A 387 -31.94 -10.82 -21.19
N LEU A 388 -30.64 -10.75 -21.48
CA LEU A 388 -29.58 -10.25 -20.60
C LEU A 388 -29.60 -8.72 -20.46
N VAL A 389 -28.94 -8.24 -19.42
CA VAL A 389 -28.81 -6.82 -19.08
C VAL A 389 -27.33 -6.44 -19.10
N PHE A 390 -27.02 -5.44 -19.91
CA PHE A 390 -25.69 -4.91 -20.15
C PHE A 390 -25.73 -3.37 -20.20
N ASP A 391 -26.07 -2.76 -19.08
CA ASP A 391 -26.33 -1.31 -18.94
C ASP A 391 -25.14 -0.51 -18.37
N HIS A 392 -23.99 -1.15 -18.10
CA HIS A 392 -22.77 -0.45 -17.70
C HIS A 392 -21.98 0.05 -18.92
N MET A 393 -21.22 1.14 -18.74
CA MET A 393 -20.37 1.71 -19.79
C MET A 393 -19.33 0.73 -20.35
N ILE A 394 -18.92 -0.26 -19.55
CA ILE A 394 -17.93 -1.27 -19.96
C ILE A 394 -18.54 -2.40 -20.81
N ASP A 395 -19.86 -2.56 -20.77
CA ASP A 395 -20.52 -3.74 -21.33
C ASP A 395 -20.39 -3.87 -22.85
N PRO A 396 -20.41 -2.81 -23.68
CA PRO A 396 -20.17 -2.95 -25.12
C PRO A 396 -18.82 -3.60 -25.45
N HIS A 397 -17.78 -3.27 -24.69
CA HIS A 397 -16.46 -3.89 -24.84
C HIS A 397 -16.45 -5.34 -24.35
N PHE A 398 -17.10 -5.59 -23.21
CA PHE A 398 -17.24 -6.93 -22.65
C PHE A 398 -17.97 -7.88 -23.59
N ILE A 399 -19.09 -7.45 -24.19
CA ILE A 399 -19.83 -8.21 -25.21
C ILE A 399 -18.92 -8.54 -26.39
N GLY A 400 -18.19 -7.54 -26.91
CA GLY A 400 -17.26 -7.76 -28.02
C GLY A 400 -16.15 -8.78 -27.71
N GLN A 401 -15.69 -8.86 -26.46
CA GLN A 401 -14.76 -9.90 -26.03
C GLN A 401 -15.43 -11.28 -25.95
N LEU A 402 -16.65 -11.36 -25.41
CA LEU A 402 -17.40 -12.61 -25.32
C LEU A 402 -17.75 -13.19 -26.71
N GLU A 403 -17.95 -12.35 -27.72
CA GLU A 403 -18.20 -12.79 -29.11
C GLU A 403 -16.93 -13.34 -29.79
N GLN A 404 -15.74 -12.97 -29.31
CA GLN A 404 -14.46 -13.40 -29.89
C GLN A 404 -13.88 -14.66 -29.24
N LYS A 405 -14.22 -14.94 -27.98
CA LYS A 405 -13.71 -16.05 -27.17
C LYS A 405 -14.64 -17.25 -27.26
#